data_AF-X1PV16-F1
#
_entry.id   AF-X1PV16-F1
#
_cell.length_a   1.000
_cell.length_b   1.000
_cell.length_c   1.000
_cell.angle_alpha   90.00
_cell.angle_beta   90.00
_cell.angle_gamma   90.00
#
_symmetry.space_group_name_H-M   'P 1'
#
loop_
_entity.id
_entity.type
_entity.pdbx_description
1 polymer ?
#
loop_
_entity_poly.entity_id
_entity_poly.type
_entity_poly.pdbx_seq_one_letter_code
_entity_poly.pdbx_strand_id
1 'polypeptide(L)' 'ELTLNIVAAGAVAPVYIRYTIWKVKLSNLLRCRFGLMSRDEAPGDVYDKVLGGIL' A
#
# COMPACT_ATOMS: atom_id res chain seq x y z
N GLU A 1 -3.76 -5.92 -8.13
CA GLU A 1 -3.88 -5.64 -9.58
C GLU A 1 -4.47 -4.23 -9.72
N LEU A 2 -3.94 -3.38 -10.60
CA LEU A 2 -4.44 -2.00 -10.76
C LEU A 2 -5.10 -1.89 -12.13
N THR A 3 -6.41 -1.62 -12.14
CA THR A 3 -7.22 -1.53 -13.36
C THR A 3 -7.71 -0.10 -13.52
N LEU A 4 -7.31 0.56 -14.61
CA LEU A 4 -7.70 1.93 -14.94
C LEU A 4 -8.86 1.89 -15.95
N ASN A 5 -10.06 2.25 -15.52
CA ASN A 5 -11.24 2.36 -16.38
C ASN A 5 -11.50 3.82 -16.73
N ILE A 6 -11.20 4.21 -17.98
CA ILE A 6 -11.47 5.55 -18.49
C ILE A 6 -12.78 5.47 -19.28
N VAL A 7 -13.83 6.11 -18.79
CA VAL A 7 -15.13 6.23 -19.49
C VAL A 7 -15.30 7.68 -19.94
N ALA A 8 -15.32 7.89 -21.25
CA ALA A 8 -15.57 9.21 -21.84
C ALA A 8 -17.01 9.30 -22.37
N ALA A 9 -17.72 10.37 -22.00
CA ALA A 9 -19.11 10.62 -22.41
C ALA A 9 -19.24 11.55 -23.65
N GLY A 10 -18.14 11.91 -24.31
CA GLY A 10 -18.13 12.84 -25.45
C GLY A 10 -16.76 12.91 -26.16
N ALA A 11 -16.61 13.80 -27.15
CA ALA A 11 -15.36 13.97 -27.90
C ALA A 11 -14.23 14.49 -26.99
N VAL A 12 -13.20 13.66 -26.79
CA VAL A 12 -12.12 13.92 -25.81
C VAL A 12 -10.86 14.38 -26.54
N ALA A 13 -10.31 15.52 -26.12
CA ALA A 13 -8.92 15.87 -26.41
C ALA A 13 -7.96 14.79 -25.84
N PRO A 14 -6.74 14.61 -26.38
CA PRO A 14 -5.79 13.64 -25.84
C PRO A 14 -5.49 13.93 -24.37
N VAL A 15 -5.92 13.05 -23.46
CA VAL A 15 -5.61 13.16 -22.04
C VAL A 15 -4.37 12.32 -21.75
N TYR A 16 -3.23 12.98 -21.54
CA TYR A 16 -1.98 12.32 -21.17
C TYR A 16 -1.94 12.06 -19.67
N ILE A 17 -2.24 10.82 -19.25
CA ILE A 17 -2.13 10.41 -17.84
C ILE A 17 -0.73 9.86 -17.60
N ARG A 18 0.10 10.62 -16.88
CA ARG A 18 1.40 10.15 -16.37
C ARG A 18 1.22 9.66 -14.94
N TYR A 19 1.41 8.38 -14.70
CA TYR A 19 1.43 7.80 -13.36
C TYR A 19 2.79 7.16 -13.08
N THR A 20 3.23 7.22 -11.83
CA THR A 20 4.42 6.50 -11.38
C THR A 20 3.97 5.42 -10.40
N ILE A 21 4.10 4.15 -10.78
CA ILE A 21 3.83 3.05 -9.87
C ILE A 21 5.02 2.89 -8.95
N TRP A 22 4.92 3.41 -7.73
CA TRP A 22 5.89 3.15 -6.69
C TRP A 22 5.58 1.79 -6.08
N LYS A 23 6.33 0.74 -6.47
CA LYS A 23 6.31 -0.54 -5.76
C LYS A 23 7.06 -0.38 -4.42
N VAL A 24 6.44 0.32 -3.47
CA VAL A 24 6.99 0.42 -2.11
C VAL A 24 6.74 -0.90 -1.41
N LYS A 25 7.80 -1.70 -1.24
CA LYS A 25 7.74 -2.86 -0.34
C LYS A 25 7.70 -2.30 1.08
N LEU A 26 6.51 -2.22 1.66
CA LEU A 26 6.35 -1.85 3.07
C LEU A 26 7.24 -2.76 3.93
N SER A 27 8.02 -2.16 4.84
CA SER A 27 8.77 -2.90 5.84
C SER A 27 7.82 -3.66 6.76
N ASN A 28 8.28 -4.77 7.37
CA ASN A 28 7.43 -5.56 8.27
C ASN A 28 6.85 -4.73 9.42
N LEU A 29 7.57 -3.69 9.85
CA LEU A 29 7.12 -2.67 10.78
C LEU A 29 5.86 -1.93 10.31
N LEU A 30 5.92 -1.36 9.11
CA LEU A 30 4.79 -0.64 8.54
C LEU A 30 3.62 -1.59 8.25
N ARG A 31 3.92 -2.82 7.81
CA ARG A 31 2.88 -3.85 7.62
C ARG A 31 2.17 -4.18 8.93
N CYS A 32 2.90 -4.34 10.04
CA CYS A 32 2.31 -4.52 11.37
C CYS A 32 1.47 -3.30 11.78
N ARG A 33 1.97 -2.07 11.56
CA ARG A 33 1.27 -0.83 11.95
C ARG A 33 -0.06 -0.63 11.23
N PHE A 34 -0.12 -1.02 9.97
CA PHE A 34 -1.32 -0.91 9.13
C PHE A 34 -2.20 -2.16 9.18
N GLY A 35 -1.90 -3.15 10.05
CA GLY A 35 -2.69 -4.38 10.17
C GLY A 35 -2.63 -5.28 8.93
N LEU A 36 -1.59 -5.15 8.12
CA LEU A 36 -1.37 -5.92 6.88
C LEU A 36 -0.55 -7.19 7.13
N MET A 37 -0.27 -7.53 8.38
CA MET A 37 0.56 -8.64 8.81
C MET A 37 0.00 -9.19 10.12
N SER A 38 -0.15 -10.52 10.20
CA SER A 38 -0.61 -11.17 11.43
C SER A 38 0.54 -11.30 12.44
N ARG A 39 0.21 -11.54 13.71
CA ARG A 39 1.20 -11.72 14.77
C ARG A 39 2.14 -12.90 14.51
N ASP A 40 1.61 -13.98 13.94
CA ASP A 40 2.37 -15.21 13.65
C ASP A 40 3.33 -15.04 12.46
N GLU A 41 3.02 -14.11 11.54
CA GLU A 41 3.90 -13.77 10.43
C GLU A 41 5.00 -12.79 10.83
N ALA A 42 4.76 -11.99 11.87
CA ALA A 42 5.66 -10.92 12.28
C ALA A 42 6.97 -11.50 12.85
N PRO A 43 8.15 -11.02 12.39
CA PRO A 43 9.41 -11.51 12.90
C PRO A 43 9.64 -11.04 14.34
N GLY A 44 9.79 -11.99 15.26
CA GLY A 44 10.16 -11.72 16.65
C GLY A 44 9.11 -10.89 17.39
N ASP A 45 9.55 -9.84 18.09
CA ASP A 45 8.73 -9.00 18.95
C ASP A 45 8.20 -7.72 18.26
N VAL A 46 8.32 -7.63 16.92
CA VAL A 46 7.93 -6.43 16.15
C VAL A 46 6.45 -6.12 16.28
N TYR A 47 5.59 -7.15 16.27
CA TYR A 47 4.15 -6.95 16.42
C TYR A 47 3.80 -6.33 17.78
N ASP A 48 4.39 -6.86 18.85
CA ASP A 48 4.15 -6.40 20.23
C ASP A 48 4.73 -5.01 20.47
N LYS A 49 5.88 -4.68 19.86
CA LYS A 49 6.47 -3.34 19.91
C LYS A 49 5.64 -2.29 19.18
N VAL A 50 5.08 -2.65 18.02
CA VAL A 50 4.18 -1.77 17.25
C VAL A 50 2.86 -1.57 18.00
N LEU A 51 2.32 -2.61 18.63
CA LEU A 51 1.09 -2.51 19.43
C LEU A 51 1.31 -1.73 20.74
N GLY A 52 2.50 -1.89 21.34
CA GLY A 52 2.92 -1.14 22.53
C GLY A 52 3.30 0.32 22.26
N GLY A 53 3.38 0.76 21.00
CA GLY A 53 3.75 2.13 20.63
C GLY A 53 5.20 2.51 20.98
N ILE A 54 6.08 1.52 21.13
CA ILE A 54 7.47 1.68 21.58
C ILE A 54 8.42 1.94 20.40
N LEU A 55 7.93 1.82 19.16
CA LEU A 55 8.74 1.87 17.94
C LEU A 55 8.32 2.95 16.94
#